data_AF-A0A8H3KSM4-F1
#
_entry.id   AF-A0A8H3KSM4-F1
#
_cell.length_a   1.000
_cell.length_b   1.000
_cell.length_c   1.000
_cell.angle_alpha   90.00
_cell.angle_beta   90.00
_cell.angle_gamma   90.00
#
_symmetry.space_group_name_H-M   'P 1'
#
loop_
_entity.id
_entity.type
_entity.pdbx_description
1 polymer ?
#
loop_
_entity_poly.entity_id
_entity_poly.type
_entity_poly.pdbx_seq_one_letter_code
_entity_poly.pdbx_strand_id
1 'polypeptide(L)'
;MSDIREDLVDAAIDRTKISNWTSGNDDVDNLIQECQMKAIGPDFIPEWIPYNDLEDIEYLTKSGCSEIYTATWIGGYFMEWDSKEQQLKRFREQAVVLKRLENIENANQSWFEEAKLHLTISNKYPEIVQCYGLTKDPSNGSYMLVIDRMNTDLRKYLQQNNNQLT
;
A
#
# COMPACT_ATOMS: atom_id res chain seq x y z
N MET A 1 24.97 11.11 -15.55
CA MET A 1 24.23 11.51 -16.77
C MET A 1 22.82 11.05 -16.49
N SER A 2 22.03 11.90 -15.83
CA SER A 2 20.63 11.61 -15.51
C SER A 2 19.85 11.49 -16.81
N ASP A 3 18.94 10.54 -16.87
CA ASP A 3 18.06 10.36 -18.02
C ASP A 3 17.06 11.51 -18.02
N ILE A 4 16.92 12.22 -19.15
CA ILE A 4 16.01 13.38 -19.31
C ILE A 4 14.55 12.98 -19.00
N ARG A 5 14.27 11.67 -18.98
CA ARG A 5 12.98 11.10 -18.58
C ARG A 5 12.75 11.14 -17.07
N GLU A 6 13.78 10.98 -16.23
CA GLU A 6 13.71 11.09 -14.76
C GLU A 6 13.42 12.54 -14.34
N ASP A 7 14.09 13.51 -14.98
CA ASP A 7 13.96 14.94 -14.68
C ASP A 7 12.58 15.52 -15.06
N LEU A 8 11.80 14.85 -15.92
CA LEU A 8 10.45 15.30 -16.34
C LEU A 8 9.31 14.71 -15.48
N VAL A 9 9.50 13.55 -14.83
CA VAL A 9 8.48 12.97 -13.95
C VAL A 9 8.46 13.67 -12.59
N ASP A 10 9.63 14.05 -12.08
CA ASP A 10 9.74 14.79 -10.81
C ASP A 10 9.28 16.26 -10.90
N ALA A 11 9.22 16.84 -12.10
CA ALA A 11 8.83 18.24 -12.29
C ALA A 11 7.30 18.49 -12.31
N ALA A 12 6.46 17.44 -12.33
CA ALA A 12 5.02 17.59 -12.56
C ALA A 12 4.12 17.43 -11.33
N ILE A 13 4.52 16.65 -10.32
CA ILE A 13 3.66 16.41 -9.15
C ILE A 13 3.99 17.45 -8.07
N ASP A 14 3.08 18.37 -7.83
CA ASP A 14 3.15 19.26 -6.67
C ASP A 14 2.88 18.44 -5.40
N ARG A 15 3.97 17.98 -4.77
CA ARG A 15 3.90 17.08 -3.60
C ARG A 15 3.23 17.74 -2.38
N THR A 16 3.11 19.06 -2.36
CA THR A 16 2.39 19.80 -1.31
C THR A 16 0.87 19.63 -1.38
N LYS A 17 0.34 19.15 -2.52
CA LYS A 17 -1.08 18.89 -2.76
C LYS A 17 -1.49 17.43 -2.52
N ILE A 18 -0.57 16.55 -2.11
CA ILE A 18 -0.84 15.11 -2.03
C ILE A 18 -1.74 14.74 -0.84
N SER A 19 -1.81 15.54 0.24
CA SER A 19 -2.41 15.05 1.49
C SER A 19 -3.18 16.12 2.27
N ASN A 20 -4.50 15.91 2.43
CA ASN A 20 -5.35 16.56 3.45
C ASN A 20 -5.78 15.57 4.56
N TRP A 21 -5.13 14.40 4.64
CA TRP A 21 -5.44 13.35 5.60
C TRP A 21 -4.49 13.40 6.80
N THR A 22 -4.92 12.81 7.91
CA THR A 22 -4.08 12.47 9.06
C THR A 22 -4.60 11.17 9.66
N SER A 23 -3.69 10.31 10.13
CA SER A 23 -4.05 9.11 10.88
C SER A 23 -4.39 9.41 12.36
N GLY A 24 -4.09 10.63 12.82
CA GLY A 24 -4.07 10.98 14.24
C GLY A 24 -2.88 10.41 15.01
N ASN A 25 -1.85 9.92 14.30
CA ASN A 25 -0.59 9.44 14.86
C ASN A 25 0.59 10.03 14.08
N ASP A 26 1.38 10.86 14.74
CA ASP A 26 2.48 11.60 14.10
C ASP A 26 3.56 10.68 13.50
N ASP A 27 3.87 9.54 14.13
CA ASP A 27 4.87 8.60 13.61
C ASP A 27 4.41 7.94 12.31
N VAL A 28 3.13 7.57 12.23
CA VAL A 28 2.50 7.03 11.01
C VAL A 28 2.43 8.09 9.92
N ASP A 29 1.99 9.30 10.26
CA ASP A 29 1.87 10.40 9.31
C ASP A 29 3.25 10.76 8.71
N ASN A 30 4.27 10.86 9.55
CA ASN A 30 5.65 11.11 9.13
C ASN A 30 6.17 9.98 8.23
N LEU A 31 5.95 8.72 8.59
CA LEU A 31 6.38 7.57 7.78
C LEU A 31 5.77 7.59 6.38
N ILE A 32 4.46 7.82 6.29
CA ILE A 32 3.76 7.85 5.00
C ILE A 32 4.27 9.04 4.17
N GLN A 33 4.38 10.23 4.75
CA GLN A 33 4.90 11.42 4.05
C GLN A 33 6.34 11.20 3.52
N GLU A 34 7.21 10.58 4.32
CA GLU A 34 8.57 10.22 3.85
C GLU A 34 8.54 9.27 2.65
N CYS A 35 7.59 8.33 2.62
CA CYS A 35 7.42 7.40 1.51
C CYS A 35 6.82 8.09 0.28
N GLN A 36 5.88 9.03 0.45
CA GLN A 36 5.32 9.84 -0.64
C GLN A 36 6.42 10.64 -1.37
N MET A 37 7.39 11.18 -0.63
CA MET A 37 8.52 11.92 -1.22
C MET A 37 9.47 11.04 -2.04
N LYS A 38 9.47 9.73 -1.81
CA LYS A 38 10.36 8.75 -2.46
C LYS A 38 9.65 7.91 -3.53
N ALA A 39 8.35 8.11 -3.72
CA ALA A 39 7.56 7.38 -4.70
C ALA A 39 8.00 7.75 -6.13
N ILE A 40 8.14 6.73 -6.97
CA ILE A 40 8.65 6.82 -8.35
C ILE A 40 7.57 7.16 -9.40
N GLY A 41 6.30 7.17 -9.00
CA GLY A 41 5.16 7.46 -9.86
C GLY A 41 3.86 7.58 -9.07
N PRO A 42 2.77 8.11 -9.66
CA PRO A 42 1.48 8.28 -9.00
C PRO A 42 0.96 7.02 -8.30
N ASP A 43 1.05 5.87 -8.97
CA ASP A 43 0.57 4.57 -8.51
C ASP A 43 1.38 3.98 -7.36
N PHE A 44 2.55 4.56 -7.09
CA PHE A 44 3.47 4.21 -6.01
C PHE A 44 3.35 5.12 -4.78
N ILE A 45 2.50 6.16 -4.82
CA ILE A 45 2.33 7.10 -3.71
C ILE A 45 1.48 6.42 -2.62
N PRO A 46 2.04 6.10 -1.44
CA PRO A 46 1.24 5.57 -0.35
C PRO A 46 0.45 6.68 0.33
N GLU A 47 -0.65 6.34 0.98
CA GLU A 47 -1.43 7.28 1.79
C GLU A 47 -2.01 6.65 3.05
N TRP A 48 -2.53 7.49 3.94
CA TRP A 48 -3.46 7.00 4.96
C TRP A 48 -4.81 6.76 4.31
N ILE A 49 -5.32 5.54 4.46
CA ILE A 49 -6.60 5.13 3.91
C ILE A 49 -7.61 5.07 5.06
N PRO A 50 -8.59 6.00 5.11
CA PRO A 50 -9.67 5.91 6.09
C PRO A 50 -10.32 4.55 6.03
N TYR A 51 -10.51 3.90 7.19
CA TYR A 51 -11.10 2.56 7.23
C TYR A 51 -12.50 2.52 6.60
N ASN A 52 -13.24 3.63 6.66
CA ASN A 52 -14.58 3.76 6.05
C ASN A 52 -14.57 3.81 4.52
N ASP A 53 -13.41 3.99 3.89
CA ASP A 53 -13.26 3.93 2.43
C ASP A 53 -13.04 2.48 1.94
N LEU A 54 -13.00 1.51 2.87
CA LEU A 54 -12.86 0.09 2.62
C LEU A 54 -14.21 -0.62 2.84
N GLU A 55 -14.78 -1.15 1.78
CA GLU A 55 -16.04 -1.90 1.77
C GLU A 55 -15.78 -3.41 1.66
N ASP A 56 -16.83 -4.21 1.91
CA ASP A 56 -16.82 -5.67 1.74
C ASP A 56 -15.62 -6.36 2.42
N ILE A 57 -15.31 -5.91 3.64
CA ILE A 57 -14.18 -6.45 4.40
C ILE A 57 -14.51 -7.87 4.87
N GLU A 58 -13.78 -8.85 4.33
CA GLU A 58 -13.98 -10.27 4.62
C GLU A 58 -12.69 -10.92 5.10
N TYR A 59 -12.77 -11.73 6.16
CA TYR A 59 -11.63 -12.52 6.60
C TYR A 59 -11.26 -13.58 5.55
N LEU A 60 -10.00 -13.59 5.13
CA LEU A 60 -9.49 -14.54 4.15
C LEU A 60 -8.78 -15.72 4.81
N THR A 61 -7.78 -15.44 5.64
CA THR A 61 -6.94 -16.46 6.27
C THR A 61 -6.04 -15.86 7.34
N LYS A 62 -5.34 -16.71 8.09
CA LYS A 62 -4.20 -16.33 8.92
C LYS A 62 -2.92 -16.81 8.24
N SER A 63 -2.03 -15.87 7.91
CA SER A 63 -0.73 -16.16 7.29
C SER A 63 0.38 -15.86 8.28
N GLY A 64 1.07 -16.90 8.76
CA GLY A 64 2.02 -16.77 9.87
C GLY A 64 1.33 -16.24 11.13
N CYS A 65 1.77 -15.09 11.62
CA CYS A 65 1.15 -14.43 12.78
C CYS A 65 0.04 -13.44 12.40
N SER A 66 -0.06 -13.01 11.13
CA SER A 66 -0.99 -11.96 10.71
C SER A 66 -2.32 -12.50 10.20
N GLU A 67 -3.41 -11.86 10.61
CA GLU A 67 -4.72 -12.01 9.99
C GLU A 67 -4.79 -11.24 8.67
N ILE A 68 -5.35 -11.88 7.64
CA ILE A 68 -5.46 -11.37 6.29
C ILE A 68 -6.93 -11.27 5.93
N TYR A 69 -7.32 -10.13 5.38
CA TYR A 69 -8.67 -9.82 4.93
C TYR A 69 -8.63 -9.38 3.46
N THR A 70 -9.74 -9.51 2.75
CA THR A 70 -9.97 -8.84 1.47
C THR A 70 -10.92 -7.67 1.68
N ALA A 71 -10.81 -6.64 0.85
CA ALA A 71 -11.73 -5.51 0.84
C ALA A 71 -11.78 -4.86 -0.55
N THR A 72 -12.76 -3.99 -0.73
CA THR A 72 -12.88 -3.09 -1.88
C THR A 72 -12.55 -1.67 -1.43
N TRP A 73 -11.50 -1.06 -1.98
CA TRP A 73 -11.16 0.33 -1.71
C TRP A 73 -11.84 1.24 -2.73
N ILE A 74 -12.83 2.02 -2.30
CA ILE A 74 -13.67 2.86 -3.18
C ILE A 74 -12.84 3.96 -3.87
N GLY A 75 -11.89 4.53 -3.14
CA GLY A 75 -11.06 5.64 -3.61
C GLY A 75 -10.06 5.21 -4.68
N GLY A 76 -9.43 4.04 -4.50
CA GLY A 76 -8.37 3.55 -5.36
C GLY A 76 -7.09 4.38 -5.33
N TYR A 77 -6.04 3.81 -5.89
CA TYR A 77 -4.72 4.44 -5.97
C TYR A 77 -4.71 5.60 -6.97
N PHE A 78 -3.68 6.44 -6.89
CA PHE A 78 -3.48 7.51 -7.87
C PHE A 78 -2.94 6.93 -9.18
N MET A 79 -3.67 7.09 -10.27
CA MET A 79 -3.28 6.56 -11.58
C MET A 79 -2.33 7.50 -12.33
N GLU A 80 -2.66 8.79 -12.35
CA GLU A 80 -1.92 9.78 -13.13
C GLU A 80 -2.04 11.19 -12.55
N TRP A 81 -1.10 12.07 -12.91
CA TRP A 81 -1.21 13.50 -12.67
C TRP A 81 -1.90 14.18 -13.85
N ASP A 82 -3.02 14.88 -13.60
CA ASP A 82 -3.65 15.74 -14.59
C ASP A 82 -3.03 17.14 -14.52
N SER A 83 -2.22 17.49 -15.52
CA SER A 83 -1.55 18.79 -15.59
C SER A 83 -2.48 19.97 -15.84
N LYS A 84 -3.68 19.75 -16.39
CA LYS A 84 -4.66 20.82 -16.63
C LYS A 84 -5.39 21.17 -15.34
N GLU A 85 -5.83 20.14 -14.63
CA GLU A 85 -6.56 20.29 -13.37
C GLU A 85 -5.64 20.43 -12.15
N GLN A 86 -4.33 20.21 -12.34
CA GLN A 86 -3.31 20.21 -11.29
C GLN A 86 -3.67 19.31 -10.09
N GLN A 87 -4.14 18.10 -10.38
CA GLN A 87 -4.55 17.13 -9.38
C GLN A 87 -4.21 15.69 -9.81
N LEU A 88 -4.04 14.81 -8.83
CA LEU A 88 -3.93 13.38 -9.07
C LEU A 88 -5.31 12.79 -9.37
N LYS A 89 -5.41 12.01 -10.44
CA LYS A 89 -6.60 11.20 -10.74
C LYS A 89 -6.47 9.84 -10.09
N ARG A 90 -7.60 9.36 -9.56
CA ARG A 90 -7.68 8.04 -8.93
C ARG A 90 -8.22 6.98 -9.88
N PHE A 91 -7.74 5.76 -9.72
CA PHE A 91 -8.25 4.58 -10.42
C PHE A 91 -9.71 4.25 -10.05
N ARG A 92 -10.13 4.62 -8.82
CA ARG A 92 -11.40 4.26 -8.16
C ARG A 92 -11.38 2.82 -7.63
N GLU A 93 -12.55 2.19 -7.52
CA GLU A 93 -12.77 0.87 -6.94
C GLU A 93 -11.64 -0.12 -7.25
N GLN A 94 -10.87 -0.45 -6.21
CA GLN A 94 -9.70 -1.32 -6.28
C GLN A 94 -9.86 -2.47 -5.29
N ALA A 95 -9.73 -3.71 -5.76
CA ALA A 95 -9.68 -4.86 -4.88
C ALA A 95 -8.34 -4.88 -4.13
N VAL A 96 -8.40 -5.00 -2.80
CA VAL A 96 -7.21 -4.94 -1.94
C VAL A 96 -7.20 -6.10 -0.93
N VAL A 97 -6.02 -6.35 -0.39
CA VAL A 97 -5.78 -7.21 0.76
C VAL A 97 -5.40 -6.34 1.95
N LEU A 98 -6.05 -6.57 3.09
CA LEU A 98 -5.69 -5.95 4.35
C LEU A 98 -4.89 -6.96 5.18
N LYS A 99 -3.63 -6.64 5.45
CA LYS A 99 -2.78 -7.46 6.33
C LYS A 99 -2.69 -6.78 7.70
N ARG A 100 -3.21 -7.42 8.74
CA ARG A 100 -3.07 -6.92 10.11
C ARG A 100 -1.61 -6.95 10.54
N LEU A 101 -1.16 -5.84 11.10
CA LEU A 101 0.17 -5.69 11.67
C LEU A 101 0.08 -5.94 13.19
N GLU A 102 0.93 -6.83 13.68
CA GLU A 102 0.97 -7.23 15.09
C GLU A 102 2.37 -6.98 15.68
N ASN A 103 2.44 -6.74 16.98
CA ASN A 103 3.71 -6.79 17.69
C ASN A 103 4.09 -8.25 17.94
N ILE A 104 5.27 -8.66 17.50
CA ILE A 104 5.76 -10.02 17.72
C ILE A 104 6.85 -9.97 18.78
N GLU A 105 6.45 -10.15 20.05
CA GLU A 105 7.34 -10.06 21.23
C GLU A 105 8.60 -10.93 21.09
N ASN A 106 8.47 -12.12 20.49
CA ASN A 106 9.58 -13.08 20.35
C ASN A 106 10.48 -12.87 19.12
N ALA A 107 10.06 -12.04 18.15
CA ALA A 107 10.83 -11.79 16.93
C ALA A 107 11.58 -10.44 16.98
N ASN A 108 11.43 -9.68 18.06
CA ASN A 108 11.92 -8.31 18.18
C ASN A 108 11.51 -7.42 16.99
N GLN A 109 10.33 -7.70 16.42
CA GLN A 109 9.79 -7.00 15.26
C GLN A 109 8.46 -6.36 15.65
N SER A 110 8.41 -5.04 15.52
CA SER A 110 7.20 -4.26 15.79
C SER A 110 6.37 -4.11 14.53
N TRP A 111 5.06 -3.88 14.72
CA TRP A 111 4.15 -3.54 13.62
C TRP A 111 4.68 -2.36 12.78
N PHE A 112 5.39 -1.42 13.42
CA PHE A 112 5.88 -0.20 12.78
C PHE A 112 7.07 -0.46 11.86
N GLU A 113 8.03 -1.30 12.26
CA GLU A 113 9.16 -1.67 11.41
C GLU A 113 8.69 -2.48 10.19
N GLU A 114 7.70 -3.35 10.36
CA GLU A 114 7.08 -4.06 9.24
C GLU A 114 6.36 -3.11 8.29
N ALA A 115 5.58 -2.15 8.81
CA ALA A 115 4.93 -1.13 7.99
C ALA A 115 5.93 -0.32 7.17
N LYS A 116 7.00 0.15 7.83
CA LYS A 116 8.07 0.92 7.20
C LYS A 116 8.73 0.15 6.07
N LEU A 117 9.02 -1.13 6.28
CA LEU A 117 9.64 -1.99 5.27
C LEU A 117 8.74 -2.13 4.04
N HIS A 118 7.47 -2.47 4.23
CA HIS A 118 6.51 -2.67 3.13
C HIS A 118 6.30 -1.39 2.32
N LEU A 119 6.08 -0.25 2.99
CA LEU A 119 5.89 1.04 2.33
C LEU A 119 7.14 1.49 1.56
N THR A 120 8.33 1.33 2.13
CA THR A 120 9.59 1.80 1.53
C THR A 120 10.07 0.94 0.35
N ILE A 121 9.74 -0.35 0.34
CA ILE A 121 10.14 -1.24 -0.76
C ILE A 121 9.15 -1.13 -1.92
N SER A 122 7.85 -1.22 -1.64
CA SER A 122 6.83 -1.23 -2.70
C SER A 122 6.78 0.07 -3.47
N ASN A 123 7.01 1.24 -2.83
CA ASN A 123 7.00 2.52 -3.53
C ASN A 123 8.23 2.79 -4.45
N LYS A 124 9.23 1.90 -4.43
CA LYS A 124 10.48 2.01 -5.21
C LYS A 124 10.67 0.93 -6.26
N TYR A 125 10.07 -0.24 -6.06
CA TYR A 125 10.34 -1.42 -6.87
C TYR A 125 9.02 -1.97 -7.44
N PRO A 126 8.73 -1.72 -8.74
CA PRO A 126 7.53 -2.20 -9.43
C PRO A 126 7.33 -3.72 -9.41
N GLU A 127 8.39 -4.48 -9.18
CA GLU A 127 8.35 -5.94 -9.08
C GLU A 127 7.76 -6.44 -7.75
N ILE A 128 7.65 -5.56 -6.75
CA ILE A 128 7.10 -5.87 -5.44
C ILE A 128 5.62 -5.51 -5.43
N VAL A 129 4.79 -6.37 -4.84
CA VAL A 129 3.36 -6.11 -4.69
C VAL A 129 3.14 -4.74 -4.05
N GLN A 130 2.34 -3.90 -4.71
CA GLN A 130 2.14 -2.52 -4.29
C GLN A 130 1.48 -2.47 -2.90
N CYS A 131 2.07 -1.69 -2.00
CA CYS A 131 1.43 -1.29 -0.75
C CYS A 131 0.87 0.11 -0.95
N TYR A 132 -0.45 0.25 -0.97
CA TYR A 132 -1.12 1.53 -1.15
C TYR A 132 -1.09 2.40 0.10
N GLY A 133 -0.84 1.81 1.28
CA GLY A 133 -0.82 2.60 2.49
C GLY A 133 -1.10 1.83 3.76
N LEU A 134 -1.53 2.59 4.77
CA LEU A 134 -1.96 2.08 6.06
C LEU A 134 -3.40 2.48 6.33
N THR A 135 -4.08 1.63 7.09
CA THR A 135 -5.35 1.95 7.73
C THR A 135 -5.33 1.50 9.18
N LYS A 136 -6.35 1.85 9.94
CA LYS A 136 -6.55 1.39 11.32
C LYS A 136 -7.97 0.93 11.52
N ASP A 137 -8.09 -0.31 11.96
CA ASP A 137 -9.36 -0.93 12.31
C ASP A 137 -9.91 -0.25 13.58
N PRO A 138 -11.06 0.45 13.49
CA PRO A 138 -11.62 1.15 14.63
C PRO A 138 -12.15 0.21 15.72
N SER A 139 -12.40 -1.07 15.41
CA SER A 139 -12.98 -2.03 16.36
C SER A 139 -11.99 -2.50 17.43
N ASN A 140 -10.70 -2.56 17.08
CA ASN A 140 -9.63 -3.07 17.95
C ASN A 140 -8.38 -2.18 17.97
N GLY A 141 -8.32 -1.16 17.12
CA GLY A 141 -7.21 -0.21 17.06
C GLY A 141 -5.97 -0.74 16.34
N SER A 142 -6.02 -1.92 15.73
CA SER A 142 -4.90 -2.49 14.98
C SER A 142 -4.64 -1.73 13.67
N TYR A 143 -3.38 -1.49 13.38
CA TYR A 143 -2.95 -1.00 12.06
C TYR A 143 -2.91 -2.15 11.05
N MET A 144 -3.23 -1.84 9.81
CA MET A 144 -3.23 -2.80 8.71
C MET A 144 -2.56 -2.18 7.48
N LEU A 145 -1.80 -2.99 6.74
CA LEU A 145 -1.35 -2.63 5.40
C LEU A 145 -2.49 -2.81 4.41
N VAL A 146 -2.62 -1.87 3.48
CA VAL A 146 -3.52 -2.00 2.32
C VAL A 146 -2.66 -2.32 1.11
N ILE A 147 -2.83 -3.52 0.56
CA ILE A 147 -1.94 -4.11 -0.44
C ILE A 147 -2.75 -4.50 -1.68
N ASP A 148 -2.16 -4.39 -2.86
CA ASP A 148 -2.80 -4.87 -4.10
C ASP A 148 -3.15 -6.36 -4.01
N ARG A 149 -4.35 -6.70 -4.49
CA ARG A 149 -4.86 -8.07 -4.45
C ARG A 149 -4.33 -8.86 -5.63
N MET A 150 -3.36 -9.74 -5.34
CA MET A 150 -2.87 -10.70 -6.31
C MET A 150 -3.87 -11.86 -6.53
N ASN A 151 -4.03 -12.27 -7.80
CA ASN A 151 -4.96 -13.33 -8.19
C ASN A 151 -4.55 -14.73 -7.75
N THR A 152 -3.24 -14.96 -7.53
CA THR A 152 -2.70 -16.30 -7.31
C THR A 152 -1.65 -16.30 -6.21
N ASP A 153 -1.78 -17.27 -5.31
CA ASP A 153 -0.77 -17.61 -4.32
C ASP A 153 0.26 -18.58 -4.95
N LEU A 154 1.55 -18.29 -4.78
CA LEU A 154 2.63 -19.09 -5.38
C LEU A 154 2.56 -20.56 -4.93
N ARG A 155 2.21 -20.83 -3.67
CA ARG A 155 2.09 -22.19 -3.14
C ARG A 155 0.96 -22.94 -3.82
N LYS A 156 -0.20 -22.31 -4.00
CA LYS A 156 -1.33 -22.88 -4.75
C LYS A 156 -0.95 -23.14 -6.21
N TYR A 157 -0.28 -22.20 -6.85
CA TYR A 157 0.19 -22.36 -8.24
C TYR A 157 1.15 -23.56 -8.38
N LEU A 158 2.16 -23.65 -7.51
CA LEU A 158 3.14 -24.74 -7.55
C LEU A 158 2.48 -26.10 -7.28
N GLN A 159 1.51 -26.17 -6.37
CA GLN A 159 0.75 -27.39 -6.12
C GLN A 159 -0.05 -27.84 -7.35
N GLN A 160 -0.64 -26.90 -8.10
CA GLN A 160 -1.44 -27.19 -9.28
C GLN A 160 -0.59 -27.57 -10.50
N ASN A 161 0.61 -26.99 -10.63
CA ASN A 161 1.43 -27.09 -11.84
C ASN A 161 2.68 -27.96 -11.67
N ASN A 162 2.82 -28.67 -10.56
CA ASN A 162 4.02 -29.46 -10.24
C ASN A 162 4.40 -30.45 -11.37
N ASN A 163 3.40 -31.06 -12.02
CA ASN A 163 3.61 -32.04 -13.09
C ASN A 163 3.99 -31.43 -14.45
N GLN A 164 3.91 -30.11 -14.62
CA GLN A 164 4.31 -29.40 -15.84
C GLN A 164 5.66 -28.70 -15.70
N LEU A 165 6.19 -28.65 -14.47
CA LEU A 165 7.47 -28.00 -14.12
C LEU A 165 8.63 -29.01 -14.04
N THR A 166 8.33 -30.31 -14.19
CA THR A 166 9.28 -31.44 -14.27
C THR A 166 9.28 -32.03 -15.66
#